data_AF-A0A229XW37-F1
#
_entry.id   AF-A0A229XW37-F1
#
_cell.length_a   1.000
_cell.length_b   1.000
_cell.length_c   1.000
_cell.angle_alpha   90.00
_cell.angle_beta   90.00
_cell.angle_gamma   90.00
#
_symmetry.space_group_name_H-M   'P 1'
#
loop_
_entity.id
_entity.type
_entity.pdbx_description
1 polymer ?
#
loop_
_entity_poly.entity_id
_entity_poly.type
_entity_poly.pdbx_seq_one_letter_code
_entity_poly.pdbx_strand_id
1 'polypeptide(L)'
;MKFTTIVSLFGLAQLALCADRGSYTVSGLGQRKQEILRAGGNTMDMAIAMLESDHMKTDYVYGDGKSGDATNFGIFKQNWMMLRTSASDFKGQSESQVSNGAVLNHDLKKDIKARHDSEKYYGFDKWVAGHRNGATGLQHPYTDDINTYKSAIQWIRQQIESDPKYKKDDTRFWVDVVAI
;
A
#
# COMPACT_ATOMS: atom_id res chain seq x y z
N MET A 1 35.68 53.63 -27.19
CA MET A 1 35.10 52.74 -26.17
C MET A 1 33.59 52.84 -26.19
N LYS A 2 32.88 51.82 -26.69
CA LYS A 2 31.47 51.57 -26.39
C LYS A 2 31.32 50.05 -26.24
N PHE A 3 31.01 49.61 -25.03
CA PHE A 3 30.90 48.21 -24.66
C PHE A 3 29.59 47.63 -25.19
N THR A 4 29.70 46.51 -25.90
CA THR A 4 28.59 45.69 -26.37
C THR A 4 27.99 44.94 -25.18
N THR A 5 26.71 45.18 -24.89
CA THR A 5 25.95 44.41 -23.90
C THR A 5 25.58 43.06 -24.50
N ILE A 6 26.18 41.98 -23.99
CA ILE A 6 25.75 40.61 -24.27
C ILE A 6 24.69 40.26 -23.22
N VAL A 7 23.44 40.08 -23.66
CA VAL A 7 22.39 39.45 -22.86
C VAL A 7 22.59 37.95 -22.97
N SER A 8 23.19 37.35 -21.95
CA SER A 8 23.24 35.89 -21.81
C SER A 8 21.88 35.37 -21.38
N LEU A 9 21.18 34.73 -22.31
CA LEU A 9 19.95 33.99 -22.07
C LEU A 9 20.34 32.68 -21.33
N PHE A 10 20.17 32.65 -20.01
CA PHE A 10 20.24 31.40 -19.25
C PHE A 10 19.01 30.55 -19.61
N GLY A 11 19.22 29.54 -20.45
CA GLY A 11 18.24 28.48 -20.67
C GLY A 11 18.08 27.68 -19.38
N LEU A 12 16.90 27.78 -18.74
CA LEU A 12 16.48 26.80 -17.76
C LEU A 12 16.24 25.48 -18.49
N ALA A 13 17.22 24.59 -18.46
CA ALA A 13 16.94 23.17 -18.65
C ALA A 13 16.09 22.72 -17.46
N GLN A 14 14.78 22.58 -17.67
CA GLN A 14 13.95 21.78 -16.77
C GLN A 14 14.46 20.33 -16.88
N LEU A 15 15.38 19.97 -15.98
CA LEU A 15 15.55 18.58 -15.59
C LEU A 15 14.17 18.11 -15.14
N ALA A 16 13.51 17.31 -15.97
CA ALA A 16 12.34 16.55 -15.55
C ALA A 16 12.82 15.62 -14.43
N LEU A 17 12.71 16.07 -13.18
CA LEU A 17 12.70 15.15 -12.06
C LEU A 17 11.56 14.18 -12.34
N CYS A 18 11.87 12.92 -12.63
CA CYS A 18 10.87 11.87 -12.45
C CYS A 18 10.41 11.97 -11.00
N ALA A 19 9.18 12.42 -10.80
CA ALA A 19 8.60 12.43 -9.47
C ALA A 19 8.49 10.98 -9.02
N ASP A 20 9.15 10.62 -7.92
CA ASP A 20 9.06 9.29 -7.29
C ASP A 20 7.83 9.16 -6.38
N ARG A 21 7.06 10.25 -6.25
CA ARG A 21 5.87 10.39 -5.43
C ARG A 21 5.03 11.58 -5.88
N GLY A 22 3.76 11.59 -5.50
CA GLY A 22 2.89 12.73 -5.81
C GLY A 22 1.46 12.55 -5.36
N SER A 23 0.55 13.30 -5.98
CA SER A 23 -0.89 13.14 -5.77
C SER A 23 -1.69 13.44 -7.03
N TYR A 24 -2.87 12.86 -7.14
CA TYR A 24 -3.87 13.15 -8.16
C TYR A 24 -5.28 12.80 -7.67
N THR A 25 -6.30 13.23 -8.39
CA THR A 25 -7.69 12.97 -8.03
C THR A 25 -8.17 11.64 -8.61
N VAL A 26 -8.77 10.80 -7.77
CA VAL A 26 -9.46 9.56 -8.16
C VAL A 26 -10.93 9.69 -7.76
N SER A 27 -11.80 9.84 -8.75
CA SER A 27 -13.23 10.07 -8.54
C SER A 27 -13.86 8.99 -7.64
N GLY A 28 -14.50 9.41 -6.55
CA GLY A 28 -15.17 8.54 -5.58
C GLY A 28 -14.25 7.90 -4.54
N LEU A 29 -12.94 8.18 -4.55
CA LEU A 29 -12.00 7.67 -3.56
C LEU A 29 -12.34 8.18 -2.15
N GLY A 30 -12.86 9.40 -2.02
CA GLY A 30 -13.32 9.97 -0.76
C GLY A 30 -14.40 9.14 -0.09
N GLN A 31 -15.40 8.69 -0.86
CA GLN A 31 -16.41 7.76 -0.37
C GLN A 31 -15.77 6.44 0.09
N ARG A 32 -14.84 5.90 -0.70
CA ARG A 32 -14.14 4.66 -0.38
C ARG A 32 -13.31 4.76 0.91
N LYS A 33 -12.62 5.88 1.11
CA LYS A 33 -11.91 6.18 2.36
C LYS A 33 -12.86 6.14 3.57
N GLN A 34 -14.08 6.67 3.42
CA GLN A 34 -15.09 6.60 4.48
C GLN A 34 -15.60 5.17 4.73
N GLU A 35 -15.73 4.34 3.69
CA GLU A 35 -16.07 2.92 3.86
C GLU A 35 -15.01 2.17 4.68
N ILE A 36 -13.72 2.40 4.41
CA ILE A 36 -12.60 1.82 5.16
C ILE A 36 -12.69 2.21 6.64
N LEU A 37 -12.87 3.50 6.95
CA LEU A 37 -12.97 3.97 8.33
C LEU A 37 -14.20 3.36 9.05
N ARG A 38 -15.35 3.29 8.38
CA ARG A 38 -16.58 2.67 8.94
C ARG A 38 -16.44 1.17 9.15
N ALA A 39 -15.59 0.50 8.38
CA ALA A 39 -15.31 -0.92 8.53
C ALA A 39 -14.27 -1.23 9.62
N GLY A 40 -13.78 -0.21 10.35
CA GLY A 40 -12.82 -0.35 11.45
C GLY A 40 -11.38 0.00 11.08
N GLY A 41 -11.15 0.49 9.85
CA GLY A 41 -9.84 0.92 9.40
C GLY A 41 -9.41 2.27 9.99
N ASN A 42 -8.13 2.57 9.86
CA ASN A 42 -7.48 3.81 10.28
C ASN A 42 -6.65 4.42 9.13
N THR A 43 -5.90 5.48 9.41
CA THR A 43 -5.06 6.16 8.40
C THR A 43 -3.89 5.30 7.91
N MET A 44 -3.37 4.39 8.73
CA MET A 44 -2.37 3.41 8.29
C MET A 44 -2.97 2.41 7.30
N ASP A 45 -4.14 1.87 7.59
CA ASP A 45 -4.87 0.98 6.66
C ASP A 45 -5.11 1.68 5.33
N MET A 46 -5.59 2.93 5.38
CA MET A 46 -5.80 3.74 4.19
C MET A 46 -4.50 3.95 3.40
N ALA A 47 -3.38 4.23 4.07
CA ALA A 47 -2.10 4.43 3.40
C ALA A 47 -1.58 3.16 2.71
N ILE A 48 -1.70 2.00 3.37
CA ILE A 48 -1.34 0.70 2.78
C ILE A 48 -2.21 0.43 1.56
N ALA A 49 -3.54 0.50 1.68
CA ALA A 49 -4.45 0.24 0.58
C ALA A 49 -4.27 1.24 -0.59
N MET A 50 -3.90 2.50 -0.29
CA MET A 50 -3.61 3.53 -1.28
C MET A 50 -2.35 3.20 -2.11
N LEU A 51 -1.34 2.62 -1.47
CA LEU A 51 -0.13 2.17 -2.15
C LEU A 51 -0.40 0.97 -3.06
N GLU A 52 -1.26 0.04 -2.62
CA GLU A 52 -1.54 -1.21 -3.33
C GLU A 52 -2.45 -1.06 -4.55
N SER A 53 -3.32 -0.04 -4.58
CA SER A 53 -4.18 0.23 -5.74
C SER A 53 -4.70 1.67 -5.77
N ASP A 54 -5.06 2.13 -6.97
CA ASP A 54 -5.61 3.46 -7.20
C ASP A 54 -6.95 3.70 -6.49
N HIS A 55 -7.79 2.66 -6.43
CA HIS A 55 -9.15 2.76 -5.96
C HIS A 55 -9.39 2.14 -4.57
N MET A 56 -8.36 1.53 -3.95
CA MET A 56 -8.49 0.74 -2.70
C MET A 56 -9.58 -0.35 -2.81
N LYS A 57 -9.55 -1.08 -3.94
CA LYS A 57 -10.53 -2.11 -4.32
C LYS A 57 -9.80 -3.42 -4.65
N THR A 58 -10.60 -4.48 -4.82
CA THR A 58 -10.13 -5.83 -5.17
C THR A 58 -10.50 -6.20 -6.61
N ASP A 59 -10.39 -5.24 -7.53
CA ASP A 59 -10.67 -5.37 -8.96
C ASP A 59 -9.44 -5.76 -9.78
N TYR A 60 -8.34 -6.11 -9.11
CA TYR A 60 -7.14 -6.68 -9.72
C TYR A 60 -7.35 -8.17 -10.08
N VAL A 61 -6.48 -8.70 -10.94
CA VAL A 61 -6.50 -10.13 -11.34
C VAL A 61 -6.52 -11.01 -10.10
N TYR A 62 -7.36 -12.04 -10.07
CA TYR A 62 -7.48 -12.93 -8.90
C TYR A 62 -6.09 -13.37 -8.39
N GLY A 63 -5.87 -13.20 -7.09
CA GLY A 63 -4.61 -13.57 -6.45
C GLY A 63 -3.41 -12.70 -6.84
N ASP A 64 -3.63 -11.58 -7.54
CA ASP A 64 -2.57 -10.77 -8.18
C ASP A 64 -1.72 -11.61 -9.16
N GLY A 65 -2.32 -12.63 -9.78
CA GLY A 65 -1.63 -13.57 -10.67
C GLY A 65 -0.73 -14.58 -9.96
N LYS A 66 -0.71 -14.60 -8.62
CA LYS A 66 0.13 -15.47 -7.78
C LYS A 66 -0.66 -16.67 -7.24
N SER A 67 0.07 -17.75 -6.93
CA SER A 67 -0.49 -19.01 -6.41
C SER A 67 0.08 -19.37 -5.03
N GLY A 68 -0.61 -20.30 -4.34
CA GLY A 68 -0.17 -20.84 -3.06
C GLY A 68 -0.03 -19.76 -1.99
N ASP A 69 1.07 -19.80 -1.24
CA ASP A 69 1.36 -18.86 -0.17
C ASP A 69 1.55 -17.40 -0.62
N ALA A 70 1.83 -17.18 -1.91
CA ALA A 70 1.99 -15.86 -2.50
C ALA A 70 0.68 -15.22 -3.01
N THR A 71 -0.42 -15.98 -3.08
CA THR A 71 -1.72 -15.45 -3.56
C THR A 71 -2.20 -14.28 -2.71
N ASN A 72 -2.55 -13.16 -3.34
CA ASN A 72 -2.95 -11.92 -2.67
C ASN A 72 -4.47 -11.70 -2.61
N PHE A 73 -4.97 -11.29 -1.45
CA PHE A 73 -6.39 -11.00 -1.21
C PHE A 73 -6.62 -9.64 -0.53
N GLY A 74 -7.82 -9.10 -0.69
CA GLY A 74 -8.24 -7.88 -0.02
C GLY A 74 -7.63 -6.61 -0.60
N ILE A 75 -8.02 -5.46 -0.05
CA ILE A 75 -7.58 -4.14 -0.54
C ILE A 75 -6.11 -3.86 -0.24
N PHE A 76 -5.52 -4.62 0.67
CA PHE A 76 -4.10 -4.53 1.03
C PHE A 76 -3.24 -5.51 0.24
N LYS A 77 -3.83 -6.37 -0.62
CA LYS A 77 -3.13 -7.48 -1.28
C LYS A 77 -2.37 -8.39 -0.29
N GLN A 78 -3.00 -8.75 0.82
CA GLN A 78 -2.40 -9.61 1.85
C GLN A 78 -2.10 -11.00 1.27
N ASN A 79 -0.85 -11.48 1.39
CA ASN A 79 -0.48 -12.81 0.91
C ASN A 79 -1.01 -13.93 1.84
N TRP A 80 -1.33 -15.09 1.25
CA TRP A 80 -1.91 -16.22 1.98
C TRP A 80 -1.05 -16.73 3.13
N MET A 81 0.28 -16.70 2.98
CA MET A 81 1.20 -17.09 4.06
C MET A 81 0.99 -16.24 5.31
N MET A 82 0.97 -14.91 5.18
CA MET A 82 0.72 -14.01 6.30
C MET A 82 -0.66 -14.28 6.91
N LEU A 83 -1.70 -14.41 6.07
CA LEU A 83 -3.07 -14.67 6.53
C LEU A 83 -3.15 -15.96 7.36
N ARG A 84 -2.74 -17.10 6.81
CA ARG A 84 -2.90 -18.42 7.44
C ARG A 84 -1.99 -18.66 8.65
N THR A 85 -0.99 -17.81 8.87
CA THR A 85 -0.07 -17.91 10.01
C THR A 85 -0.42 -16.95 11.14
N SER A 86 -1.12 -15.85 10.85
CA SER A 86 -1.29 -14.76 11.83
C SER A 86 -2.70 -14.21 12.00
N ALA A 87 -3.56 -14.25 10.97
CA ALA A 87 -4.93 -13.74 11.07
C ALA A 87 -5.86 -14.79 11.72
N SER A 88 -6.64 -14.43 12.73
CA SER A 88 -7.34 -15.44 13.56
C SER A 88 -8.32 -16.31 12.76
N ASP A 89 -8.89 -15.76 11.70
CA ASP A 89 -9.90 -16.44 10.87
C ASP A 89 -9.28 -17.50 9.94
N PHE A 90 -7.96 -17.43 9.72
CA PHE A 90 -7.22 -18.31 8.81
C PHE A 90 -6.09 -19.07 9.52
N LYS A 91 -5.77 -18.70 10.76
CA LYS A 91 -4.62 -19.23 11.50
C LYS A 91 -4.67 -20.77 11.58
N GLY A 92 -3.61 -21.42 11.13
CA GLY A 92 -3.46 -22.87 11.15
C GLY A 92 -3.98 -23.58 9.89
N GLN A 93 -4.53 -22.84 8.92
CA GLN A 93 -4.86 -23.42 7.62
C GLN A 93 -3.60 -23.74 6.80
N SER A 94 -3.71 -24.74 5.92
CA SER A 94 -2.66 -25.14 5.00
C SER A 94 -2.59 -24.23 3.76
N GLU A 95 -1.48 -24.32 3.03
CA GLU A 95 -1.33 -23.63 1.74
C GLU A 95 -2.43 -24.04 0.73
N SER A 96 -2.80 -25.33 0.70
CA SER A 96 -3.85 -25.85 -0.18
C SER A 96 -5.25 -25.26 0.08
N GLN A 97 -5.45 -24.60 1.23
CA GLN A 97 -6.69 -23.91 1.58
C GLN A 97 -6.71 -22.44 1.12
N VAL A 98 -5.78 -22.03 0.25
CA VAL A 98 -5.63 -20.65 -0.26
C VAL A 98 -6.92 -20.01 -0.74
N SER A 99 -7.84 -20.77 -1.35
CA SER A 99 -9.12 -20.25 -1.83
C SER A 99 -10.00 -19.67 -0.71
N ASN A 100 -9.80 -20.07 0.55
CA ASN A 100 -10.51 -19.51 1.69
C ASN A 100 -10.20 -18.02 1.90
N GLY A 101 -9.05 -17.53 1.46
CA GLY A 101 -8.69 -16.11 1.52
C GLY A 101 -9.55 -15.22 0.61
N ALA A 102 -10.19 -15.77 -0.43
CA ALA A 102 -10.99 -15.02 -1.39
C ALA A 102 -12.18 -14.27 -0.77
N VAL A 103 -12.64 -14.70 0.41
CA VAL A 103 -13.67 -13.99 1.19
C VAL A 103 -13.28 -12.52 1.48
N LEU A 104 -11.98 -12.22 1.60
CA LEU A 104 -11.50 -10.86 1.86
C LEU A 104 -11.73 -9.89 0.68
N ASN A 105 -11.94 -10.42 -0.53
CA ASN A 105 -12.28 -9.61 -1.70
C ASN A 105 -13.72 -9.08 -1.66
N HIS A 106 -14.55 -9.60 -0.75
CA HIS A 106 -15.96 -9.25 -0.66
C HIS A 106 -16.38 -8.76 0.73
N ASP A 107 -15.58 -9.03 1.76
CA ASP A 107 -15.83 -8.60 3.14
C ASP A 107 -14.72 -7.67 3.65
N LEU A 108 -14.95 -6.36 3.51
CA LEU A 108 -14.02 -5.32 3.92
C LEU A 108 -13.73 -5.34 5.43
N LYS A 109 -14.71 -5.67 6.28
CA LYS A 109 -14.50 -5.71 7.74
C LYS A 109 -13.57 -6.87 8.10
N LYS A 110 -13.78 -8.03 7.48
CA LYS A 110 -12.92 -9.20 7.65
C LYS A 110 -11.51 -8.95 7.12
N ASP A 111 -11.37 -8.25 6.00
CA ASP A 111 -10.07 -7.87 5.43
C ASP A 111 -9.25 -6.97 6.36
N ILE A 112 -9.86 -5.88 6.85
CA ILE A 112 -9.23 -4.97 7.83
C ILE A 112 -8.86 -5.72 9.10
N LYS A 113 -9.78 -6.55 9.64
CA LYS A 113 -9.50 -7.35 10.83
C LYS A 113 -8.33 -8.30 10.62
N ALA A 114 -8.26 -9.00 9.49
CA ALA A 114 -7.17 -9.92 9.19
C ALA A 114 -5.82 -9.20 9.14
N ARG A 115 -5.78 -7.98 8.56
CA ARG A 115 -4.57 -7.15 8.55
C ARG A 115 -4.16 -6.71 9.95
N HIS A 116 -5.12 -6.31 10.78
CA HIS A 116 -4.89 -5.92 12.18
C HIS A 116 -4.40 -7.10 13.03
N ASP A 117 -5.00 -8.27 12.89
CA ASP A 117 -4.55 -9.50 13.56
C ASP A 117 -3.11 -9.85 13.16
N SER A 118 -2.81 -9.74 11.85
CA SER A 118 -1.49 -10.03 11.31
C SER A 118 -0.41 -9.07 11.83
N GLU A 119 -0.69 -7.77 11.84
CA GLU A 119 0.23 -6.77 12.41
C GLU A 119 0.41 -7.00 13.92
N LYS A 120 -0.67 -7.30 14.65
CA LYS A 120 -0.58 -7.59 16.09
C LYS A 120 0.30 -8.79 16.39
N TYR A 121 0.27 -9.82 15.53
CA TYR A 121 1.08 -11.02 15.70
C TYR A 121 2.57 -10.78 15.42
N TYR A 122 2.89 -10.07 14.33
CA TYR A 122 4.28 -9.88 13.91
C TYR A 122 4.96 -8.63 14.48
N GLY A 123 4.17 -7.61 14.84
CA GLY A 123 4.63 -6.23 14.98
C GLY A 123 4.81 -5.56 13.60
N PHE A 124 4.66 -4.24 13.52
CA PHE A 124 4.60 -3.51 12.24
C PHE A 124 5.81 -3.75 11.33
N ASP A 125 7.05 -3.70 11.85
CA ASP A 125 8.24 -3.88 11.02
C ASP A 125 8.31 -5.27 10.36
N LYS A 126 8.07 -6.34 11.13
CA LYS A 126 8.05 -7.70 10.58
C LYS A 126 6.81 -7.94 9.73
N TRP A 127 5.68 -7.31 10.06
CA TRP A 127 4.49 -7.39 9.24
C TRP A 127 4.75 -6.79 7.86
N VAL A 128 5.35 -5.60 7.76
CA VAL A 128 5.70 -5.00 6.46
C VAL A 128 6.65 -5.91 5.68
N ALA A 129 7.64 -6.49 6.34
CA ALA A 129 8.57 -7.41 5.70
C ALA A 129 7.88 -8.66 5.13
N GLY A 130 7.03 -9.31 5.92
CA GLY A 130 6.29 -10.50 5.49
C GLY A 130 5.17 -10.20 4.50
N HIS A 131 4.55 -9.02 4.60
CA HIS A 131 3.58 -8.52 3.63
C HIS A 131 4.24 -8.31 2.28
N ARG A 132 5.40 -7.63 2.27
CA ARG A 132 6.16 -7.33 1.06
C ARG A 132 6.75 -8.58 0.41
N ASN A 133 7.50 -9.40 1.15
CA ASN A 133 8.30 -10.48 0.57
C ASN A 133 8.11 -11.85 1.26
N GLY A 134 6.90 -12.09 1.80
CA GLY A 134 6.51 -13.39 2.34
C GLY A 134 7.48 -13.94 3.39
N ALA A 135 7.72 -15.26 3.32
CA ALA A 135 8.57 -15.95 4.29
C ALA A 135 10.02 -15.44 4.27
N THR A 136 10.52 -15.08 3.08
CA THR A 136 11.87 -14.51 2.90
C THR A 136 12.00 -13.16 3.60
N GLY A 137 10.98 -12.30 3.47
CA GLY A 137 10.92 -11.02 4.17
C GLY A 137 10.92 -11.18 5.69
N LEU A 138 10.21 -12.17 6.22
CA LEU A 138 10.24 -12.46 7.67
C LEU A 138 11.64 -12.87 8.18
N GLN A 139 12.44 -13.53 7.35
CA GLN A 139 13.83 -13.90 7.68
C GLN A 139 14.79 -12.71 7.55
N HIS A 140 14.52 -11.78 6.63
CA HIS A 140 15.35 -10.62 6.34
C HIS A 140 14.53 -9.31 6.35
N PRO A 141 14.05 -8.85 7.52
CA PRO A 141 13.01 -7.81 7.59
C PRO A 141 13.47 -6.39 7.28
N TYR A 142 14.75 -6.17 6.97
CA TYR A 142 15.34 -4.84 6.82
C TYR A 142 16.14 -4.70 5.53
N THR A 143 15.74 -5.39 4.45
CA THR A 143 16.30 -5.13 3.11
C THR A 143 15.92 -3.74 2.61
N ASP A 144 16.67 -3.22 1.64
CA ASP A 144 16.40 -1.91 1.03
C ASP A 144 15.00 -1.84 0.40
N ASP A 145 14.55 -2.92 -0.26
CA ASP A 145 13.21 -3.03 -0.82
C ASP A 145 12.11 -2.89 0.25
N ILE A 146 12.24 -3.63 1.36
CA ILE A 146 11.27 -3.61 2.47
C ILE A 146 11.26 -2.23 3.13
N ASN A 147 12.44 -1.63 3.34
CA ASN A 147 12.54 -0.29 3.93
C ASN A 147 11.98 0.80 2.99
N THR A 148 12.14 0.65 1.68
CA THR A 148 11.54 1.54 0.67
C THR A 148 10.02 1.46 0.72
N TYR A 149 9.47 0.25 0.68
CA TYR A 149 8.01 0.03 0.78
C TYR A 149 7.45 0.55 2.11
N LYS A 150 8.13 0.30 3.24
CA LYS A 150 7.75 0.84 4.56
C LYS A 150 7.73 2.37 4.58
N SER A 151 8.77 3.00 4.04
CA SER A 151 8.89 4.46 3.99
C SER A 151 7.82 5.09 3.09
N ALA A 152 7.45 4.41 1.99
CA ALA A 152 6.36 4.83 1.12
C ALA A 152 5.01 4.86 1.87
N ILE A 153 4.67 3.79 2.59
CA ILE A 153 3.45 3.75 3.43
C ILE A 153 3.45 4.90 4.44
N GLN A 154 4.56 5.10 5.15
CA GLN A 154 4.67 6.15 6.17
C GLN A 154 4.53 7.54 5.55
N TRP A 155 5.12 7.78 4.38
CA TRP A 155 5.00 9.05 3.67
C TRP A 155 3.54 9.32 3.26
N ILE A 156 2.85 8.33 2.68
CA ILE A 156 1.43 8.43 2.30
C ILE A 156 0.57 8.72 3.53
N ARG A 157 0.81 8.01 4.64
CA ARG A 157 0.10 8.25 5.91
C ARG A 157 0.29 9.68 6.38
N GLN A 158 1.52 10.21 6.35
CA GLN A 158 1.80 11.60 6.71
C GLN A 158 1.02 12.59 5.82
N GLN A 159 0.89 12.31 4.52
CA GLN A 159 0.11 13.17 3.63
C GLN A 159 -1.39 13.16 4.01
N ILE A 160 -1.97 11.97 4.26
CA ILE A 160 -3.37 11.83 4.70
C ILE A 160 -3.62 12.53 6.04
N GLU A 161 -2.64 12.52 6.95
CA GLU A 161 -2.74 13.13 8.28
C GLU A 161 -2.45 14.63 8.29
N SER A 162 -1.85 15.18 7.23
CA SER A 162 -1.46 16.60 7.14
C SER A 162 -2.64 17.57 7.09
N ASP A 163 -3.79 17.14 6.57
CA ASP A 163 -5.02 17.93 6.48
C ASP A 163 -6.23 16.98 6.63
N PRO A 164 -7.16 17.22 7.58
CA PRO A 164 -8.34 16.38 7.77
C PRO A 164 -9.18 16.13 6.51
N LYS A 165 -9.12 17.01 5.51
CA LYS A 165 -9.84 16.83 4.24
C LYS A 165 -9.38 15.58 3.49
N TYR A 166 -8.09 15.21 3.57
CA TYR A 166 -7.52 14.10 2.82
C TYR A 166 -8.02 12.72 3.27
N LYS A 167 -8.65 12.65 4.45
CA LYS A 167 -9.37 11.45 4.90
C LYS A 167 -10.71 11.27 4.19
N LYS A 168 -11.21 12.29 3.48
CA LYS A 168 -12.60 12.37 2.98
C LYS A 168 -12.71 12.75 1.51
N ASP A 169 -11.70 13.41 0.94
CA ASP A 169 -11.70 13.82 -0.47
C ASP A 169 -11.17 12.72 -1.41
N ASP A 170 -11.16 13.04 -2.69
CA ASP A 170 -10.77 12.14 -3.78
C ASP A 170 -9.25 12.16 -4.05
N THR A 171 -8.43 12.82 -3.22
CA THR A 171 -6.99 12.89 -3.45
C THR A 171 -6.32 11.55 -3.12
N ARG A 172 -5.67 10.94 -4.10
CA ARG A 172 -4.74 9.84 -3.93
C ARG A 172 -3.33 10.39 -3.79
N PHE A 173 -2.59 9.94 -2.78
CA PHE A 173 -1.14 10.08 -2.70
C PHE A 173 -0.47 8.79 -3.15
N TRP A 174 0.65 8.89 -3.84
CA TRP A 174 1.35 7.73 -4.38
C TRP A 174 2.86 7.89 -4.24
N VAL A 175 3.54 6.75 -4.23
CA VAL A 175 5.00 6.62 -4.32
C VAL A 175 5.27 5.51 -5.31
N ASP A 176 6.23 5.71 -6.21
CA ASP A 176 6.66 4.67 -7.14
C ASP A 176 7.47 3.61 -6.37
N VAL A 177 6.86 2.44 -6.19
CA VAL A 177 7.50 1.28 -5.58
C VAL A 177 7.36 0.12 -6.57
N VAL A 178 8.49 -0.41 -7.01
CA VAL A 178 8.56 -1.51 -7.97
C VAL A 178 7.73 -2.70 -7.46
N ALA A 179 6.92 -3.32 -8.33
CA ALA A 179 6.17 -4.53 -7.97
C ALA A 179 7.09 -5.77 -7.87
N ILE A 180 6.74 -6.72 -7.00
CA ILE A 180 7.41 -8.02 -6.85
C ILE A 180 6.42 -9.19 -6.85
#